data_AF-A0AAQ3TQN1-F1
#
_entry.id   AF-A0AAQ3TQN1-F1
#
_cell.length_a   1.000
_cell.length_b   1.000
_cell.length_c   1.000
_cell.angle_alpha   90.00
_cell.angle_beta   90.00
_cell.angle_gamma   90.00
#
_symmetry.space_group_name_H-M   'P 1'
#
loop_
_entity.id
_entity.type
_entity.pdbx_description
1 polymer ?
#
loop_
_entity_poly.entity_id
_entity_poly.type
_entity_poly.pdbx_seq_one_letter_code
_entity_poly.pdbx_strand_id
1 'polypeptide(L)'
;MARKTAALVASALLLLAVVFMSLDAGGVDAYCLEFQSTINACRGGSNGLRVCCQECLDLGYNGGDCKKDGECACLKCADQKTPVCEQGGQ
;
A
#
# COMPACT_ATOMS: atom_id res chain seq x y z
N MET A 1 -36.56 -36.72 6.64
CA MET A 1 -36.28 -35.27 6.51
C MET A 1 -34.86 -34.88 6.95
N ALA A 2 -33.95 -35.80 7.26
CA ALA A 2 -32.59 -35.49 7.76
C ALA A 2 -31.53 -35.18 6.68
N ARG A 3 -31.80 -35.51 5.40
CA ARG A 3 -30.85 -35.28 4.30
C ARG A 3 -30.82 -33.84 3.80
N LYS A 4 -31.94 -33.10 3.96
CA LYS A 4 -32.05 -31.68 3.55
C LYS A 4 -31.26 -30.76 4.47
N THR A 5 -31.23 -31.06 5.78
CA THR A 5 -30.49 -30.29 6.78
C THR A 5 -28.98 -30.43 6.64
N ALA A 6 -28.47 -31.62 6.34
CA ALA A 6 -27.04 -31.84 6.13
C ALA A 6 -26.48 -31.04 4.93
N ALA A 7 -27.24 -30.98 3.83
CA ALA A 7 -26.84 -30.21 2.65
C ALA A 7 -26.82 -28.69 2.92
N LEU A 8 -27.79 -28.17 3.68
CA LEU A 8 -27.86 -26.76 4.04
C LEU A 8 -26.67 -26.33 4.92
N VAL A 9 -26.28 -27.19 5.87
CA VAL A 9 -25.14 -26.93 6.75
C VAL A 9 -23.82 -26.96 5.96
N ALA A 10 -23.66 -27.92 5.04
CA ALA A 10 -22.49 -27.98 4.17
C ALA A 10 -22.37 -26.74 3.28
N SER A 11 -23.48 -26.27 2.71
CA SER A 11 -23.51 -25.03 1.91
C SER A 11 -23.20 -23.79 2.74
N ALA A 12 -23.70 -23.69 3.96
CA ALA A 12 -23.40 -22.57 4.85
C ALA A 12 -21.92 -22.55 5.29
N LEU A 13 -21.34 -23.72 5.57
CA LEU A 13 -19.92 -23.85 5.93
C LEU A 13 -19.00 -23.50 4.74
N LEU A 14 -19.37 -23.88 3.52
CA LEU A 14 -18.63 -23.49 2.31
C LEU A 14 -18.66 -21.98 2.08
N LEU A 15 -19.83 -21.33 2.25
CA LEU A 15 -19.94 -19.88 2.15
C LEU A 15 -19.11 -19.16 3.21
N LEU A 16 -19.13 -19.64 4.45
CA LEU A 16 -18.27 -19.12 5.51
C LEU A 16 -16.78 -19.26 5.16
N ALA A 17 -16.34 -20.42 4.68
CA ALA A 17 -14.95 -20.64 4.28
C ALA A 17 -14.49 -19.68 3.15
N VAL A 18 -15.34 -19.40 2.16
CA VAL A 18 -15.02 -18.43 1.09
C VAL A 18 -14.90 -17.01 1.64
N VAL A 19 -15.75 -16.62 2.59
CA VAL A 19 -15.67 -15.31 3.25
C VAL A 19 -14.39 -15.19 4.09
N PHE A 20 -14.01 -16.22 4.85
CA PHE A 20 -12.76 -16.19 5.62
C PHE A 20 -11.51 -16.14 4.74
N MET A 21 -11.49 -16.88 3.62
CA MET A 21 -10.40 -16.82 2.64
C MET A 21 -10.32 -15.46 1.94
N SER A 22 -11.46 -14.77 1.80
CA SER A 22 -11.53 -13.43 1.21
C SER A 22 -11.18 -12.31 2.20
N LEU A 23 -11.32 -12.53 3.51
CA LEU A 23 -10.86 -11.60 4.54
C LEU A 23 -9.34 -11.65 4.72
N ASP A 24 -8.73 -12.82 4.59
CA ASP A 24 -7.27 -12.99 4.76
C ASP A 24 -6.48 -12.46 3.54
N ALA A 25 -7.09 -12.49 2.35
CA ALA A 25 -6.50 -12.00 1.10
C ALA A 25 -6.84 -10.53 0.77
N GLY A 26 -7.52 -9.83 1.68
CA GLY A 26 -8.16 -8.55 1.42
C GLY A 26 -7.81 -7.44 2.40
N GLY A 27 -6.58 -7.44 2.92
CA GLY A 27 -5.99 -6.16 3.30
C GLY A 27 -5.89 -5.36 2.01
N VAL A 28 -6.77 -4.37 1.81
CA VAL A 28 -6.59 -3.40 0.74
C VAL A 28 -5.24 -2.74 0.99
N ASP A 29 -4.20 -3.21 0.29
CA ASP A 29 -2.92 -2.53 0.23
C ASP A 29 -3.25 -1.05 0.01
N ALA A 30 -2.78 -0.20 0.92
CA ALA A 30 -3.05 1.22 0.84
C ALA A 30 -2.62 1.69 -0.55
N TYR A 31 -3.60 2.01 -1.41
CA TYR A 31 -3.29 2.37 -2.79
C TYR A 31 -2.63 3.74 -2.77
N CYS A 32 -1.32 3.73 -3.01
CA CYS A 32 -0.51 4.93 -3.11
C CYS A 32 -0.34 5.26 -4.59
N LEU A 33 -0.74 6.47 -4.97
CA LEU A 33 -0.48 7.03 -6.29
C LEU A 33 0.86 7.76 -6.25
N GLU A 34 1.68 7.51 -7.27
CA GLU A 34 2.98 8.14 -7.43
C GLU A 34 2.88 9.39 -8.30
N PHE A 35 3.44 10.49 -7.83
CA PHE A 35 3.50 11.76 -8.53
C PHE A 35 4.96 12.14 -8.73
N GLN A 36 5.37 12.25 -9.99
CA GLN A 36 6.72 12.66 -10.33
C GLN A 36 6.98 14.08 -9.81
N SER A 37 8.06 14.24 -9.05
CA SER A 37 8.44 15.51 -8.45
C SER A 37 9.69 16.08 -9.11
N THR A 38 9.81 17.41 -9.15
CA THR A 38 11.02 18.10 -9.61
C THR A 38 12.13 18.13 -8.54
N ILE A 39 11.91 17.47 -7.40
CA ILE A 39 12.84 17.39 -6.28
C ILE A 39 14.05 16.54 -6.68
N ASN A 40 15.22 17.17 -6.80
CA ASN A 40 16.48 16.51 -7.16
C ASN A 40 17.24 15.97 -5.94
N ALA A 41 16.53 15.39 -4.97
CA ALA A 41 17.13 14.91 -3.73
C ALA A 41 17.82 13.54 -3.89
N CYS A 42 17.28 12.68 -4.74
CA CYS A 42 17.65 11.26 -4.84
C CYS A 42 19.03 10.98 -5.45
N ARG A 43 19.67 11.98 -6.08
CA ARG A 43 21.05 11.87 -6.58
C ARG A 43 22.12 11.92 -5.49
N GLY A 44 21.76 12.30 -4.25
CA GLY A 44 22.67 12.46 -3.12
C GLY A 44 22.95 11.22 -2.27
N GLY A 45 22.55 10.02 -2.70
CA GLY A 45 22.75 8.77 -1.95
C GLY A 45 21.77 8.58 -0.79
N SER A 46 22.20 7.97 0.32
CA SER A 46 21.33 7.57 1.45
C SER A 46 20.58 8.72 2.14
N ASN A 47 21.07 9.95 2.00
CA ASN A 47 20.37 11.15 2.49
C ASN A 47 19.32 11.67 1.51
N GLY A 48 19.41 11.30 0.23
CA GLY A 48 18.51 11.76 -0.83
C GLY A 48 17.08 11.27 -0.63
N LEU A 49 16.90 10.03 -0.20
CA LEU A 49 15.58 9.49 0.15
C LEU A 49 14.95 10.28 1.31
N ARG A 50 15.72 10.59 2.36
CA ARG A 50 15.21 11.34 3.51
C ARG A 50 14.76 12.73 3.10
N VAL A 51 15.54 13.41 2.26
CA VAL A 51 15.19 14.75 1.76
C VAL A 51 13.97 14.69 0.83
N CYS A 52 13.93 13.74 -0.12
CA CYS A 52 12.77 13.50 -0.99
C CYS A 52 11.49 13.27 -0.17
N CYS A 53 11.56 12.38 0.83
CA CYS A 53 10.40 12.09 1.65
C CYS A 53 9.93 13.31 2.46
N GLN A 54 10.86 14.01 3.11
CA GLN A 54 10.52 15.18 3.91
C GLN A 54 9.89 16.28 3.06
N GLU A 55 10.47 16.60 1.90
CA GLU A 55 9.90 17.61 1.00
C GLU A 55 8.52 17.21 0.47
N CYS A 56 8.29 15.93 0.15
CA CYS A 56 6.96 15.46 -0.23
C CYS A 56 5.95 15.60 0.93
N LEU A 57 6.36 15.32 2.18
CA LEU A 57 5.51 15.54 3.35
C LEU A 57 5.16 17.01 3.55
N ASP A 58 6.13 17.91 3.39
CA ASP A 58 5.92 19.37 3.46
C ASP A 58 4.99 19.89 2.35
N LEU A 59 4.93 19.20 1.21
CA LEU A 59 3.98 19.47 0.13
C LEU A 59 2.59 18.84 0.35
N GLY A 60 2.37 18.15 1.47
CA GLY A 60 1.08 17.54 1.82
C GLY A 60 0.82 16.18 1.17
N TYR A 61 1.86 15.52 0.67
CA TYR A 61 1.81 14.11 0.29
C TYR A 61 2.01 13.23 1.52
N ASN A 62 1.78 11.92 1.35
CA ASN A 62 2.02 10.94 2.40
C ASN A 62 3.50 10.56 2.50
N GLY A 63 4.37 10.97 1.58
CA GLY A 63 5.79 10.67 1.63
C GLY A 63 6.39 10.69 0.24
N GLY A 64 7.60 10.15 0.09
CA GLY A 64 8.28 10.11 -1.20
C GLY A 64 9.37 9.05 -1.24
N ASP A 65 9.63 8.56 -2.45
CA ASP A 65 10.61 7.52 -2.75
C ASP A 65 11.56 7.94 -3.88
N CYS A 66 12.75 7.36 -3.89
CA CYS A 66 13.75 7.55 -4.92
C CYS A 66 13.68 6.47 -5.98
N LYS A 67 13.36 6.86 -7.21
CA LYS A 67 13.38 5.97 -8.36
C LYS A 67 14.82 5.66 -8.81
N LYS A 68 14.99 4.57 -9.56
CA LYS A 68 16.30 4.05 -10.00
C LYS A 68 17.10 5.02 -10.87
N ASP A 69 16.42 5.92 -11.55
CA ASP A 69 16.93 7.03 -12.36
C ASP A 69 17.36 8.25 -11.52
N GLY A 70 17.22 8.17 -10.20
CA GLY A 70 17.63 9.21 -9.25
C GLY A 70 16.63 10.37 -9.16
N GLU A 71 15.39 10.14 -9.59
CA GLU A 71 14.27 11.07 -9.43
C GLU A 71 13.47 10.79 -8.16
N CYS A 72 12.86 11.85 -7.62
CA CYS A 72 11.98 11.76 -6.45
C CYS A 72 10.53 11.64 -6.91
N ALA A 73 9.81 10.65 -6.38
CA ALA A 73 8.37 10.47 -6.59
C ALA A 73 7.64 10.67 -5.27
N CYS A 74 6.68 11.59 -5.22
CA CYS A 74 5.83 11.80 -4.05
C CYS A 74 4.64 10.83 -4.07
N LEU A 75 4.29 10.29 -2.91
CA LEU A 75 3.24 9.28 -2.76
C LEU A 75 2.00 9.89 -2.12
N LYS A 76 0.84 9.71 -2.73
CA LYS A 76 -0.45 10.04 -2.13
C LYS A 76 -1.29 8.80 -1.95
N CYS A 77 -1.57 8.45 -0.71
CA CYS A 77 -2.28 7.24 -0.36
C CYS A 77 -3.63 7.61 0.24
N ALA A 78 -4.70 6.95 -0.19
CA ALA A 78 -6.04 7.34 0.24
C ALA A 78 -6.40 6.99 1.68
N ASP A 79 -5.67 6.06 2.31
CA ASP A 79 -5.97 5.56 3.66
C ASP A 79 -4.77 5.61 4.62
N GLN A 80 -3.66 6.25 4.25
CA GLN A 80 -2.49 6.32 5.14
C GLN A 80 -2.49 7.57 6.01
N LYS A 81 -2.54 7.34 7.33
CA LYS A 81 -2.23 8.34 8.36
C LYS A 81 -0.73 8.48 8.62
N THR A 82 0.07 7.49 8.21
CA THR A 82 1.51 7.41 8.44
C THR A 82 2.31 7.78 7.21
N PRO A 83 3.48 8.41 7.39
CA PRO A 83 4.33 8.77 6.27
C PRO A 83 4.93 7.52 5.59
N VAL A 84 4.85 7.47 4.26
CA VAL A 84 5.43 6.44 3.39
C VAL A 84 6.77 6.93 2.87
N CYS A 85 7.80 6.73 3.67
CA CYS A 85 9.18 6.85 3.23
C CYS A 85 9.72 5.42 3.03
N GLU A 86 9.21 4.70 2.04
CA GLU A 86 9.75 3.38 1.74
C GLU A 86 11.19 3.53 1.28
N GLN A 87 12.09 2.74 1.87
CA GLN A 87 13.44 2.60 1.34
C GLN A 87 13.31 1.78 0.07
N GLY A 88 13.37 2.44 -1.09
CA GLY A 88 13.29 1.84 -2.42
C GLY A 88 13.58 0.34 -2.43
N GLY A 89 12.51 -0.43 -2.60
CA GLY A 89 12.51 -1.88 -2.43
C GLY A 89 13.53 -2.58 -3.32
N GLN A 90 14.21 -3.57 -2.73
CA GLN A 90 14.59 -4.80 -3.41
C GLN A 90 13.56 -5.87 -3.08
#